data_AF-A0A3M7CRR7-F1
#
_entry.id   AF-A0A3M7CRR7-F1
#
_cell.length_a   1.000
_cell.length_b   1.000
_cell.length_c   1.000
_cell.angle_alpha   90.00
_cell.angle_beta   90.00
_cell.angle_gamma   90.00
#
_symmetry.space_group_name_H-M   'P 1'
#
loop_
_entity.id
_entity.type
_entity.pdbx_description
1 polymer ?
#
loop_
_entity_poly.entity_id
_entity_poly.type
_entity_poly.pdbx_seq_one_letter_code
_entity_poly.pdbx_strand_id
1 'polypeptide(L)'
;MKFTIAQVAALVAGASSSAIDLNKRATPLDVSLAPNGNTMVKASITNTGSESYNLLYKGSLLDEAPVDKLLVNTASSAADFTGIMLRVSTENLAEDAFKPIMAGQTIEMDIDIAELYDLPESGSYSVSAMGSLPIAALNSTELTGEALTFSSNTLSMDVDAEEAKKVVKAVEKIAAKRTAIQSDCSGSQLRAVQTALSNCQSLASRAAQAATSGSASTFQTYFKTTSSSTRSTVAARLRAVASDCGSTTGGSTRTFCSDIYGGCSGNVLAYTLPAYNYIAYCPLFFNYLPALTGQCHAQDQATTVLHEETHAPGVYRPGTQDNGYGYSAATSLSASAALNNADSYALYANGGKTVGHIRYPVNADRNVTSLTILRTESYKPVTGRITGSGASDFFHHPPAPNVTEHCSENGRVESRPDSGRIVSSSAQVFESPNSSSPFLRRMKRLRVALSYRMTGAPGFFYKTYKKAYLVP
;
A
#
# COMPACT_ATOMS: atom_id res chain seq x y z
N MET A 1 74.64 26.46 -29.58
CA MET A 1 73.72 25.42 -29.06
C MET A 1 72.33 26.02 -29.00
N LYS A 2 71.38 25.49 -29.79
CA LYS A 2 69.98 25.93 -29.79
C LYS A 2 69.20 24.96 -28.89
N PHE A 3 68.55 25.46 -27.84
CA PHE A 3 67.60 24.68 -27.05
C PHE A 3 66.18 25.14 -27.39
N THR A 4 65.46 24.28 -28.09
CA THR A 4 64.02 24.36 -28.34
C THR A 4 63.26 23.94 -27.08
N ILE A 5 62.41 24.82 -26.57
CA ILE A 5 61.45 24.53 -25.49
C ILE A 5 60.19 23.96 -26.14
N ALA A 6 59.91 22.68 -25.91
CA ALA A 6 58.68 22.02 -26.31
C ALA A 6 57.56 22.38 -25.32
N GLN A 7 56.43 22.86 -25.84
CA GLN A 7 55.20 23.08 -25.08
C GLN A 7 54.48 21.73 -24.89
N VAL A 8 54.21 21.36 -23.64
CA VAL A 8 53.32 20.24 -23.29
C VAL A 8 51.94 20.84 -23.04
N ALA A 9 51.00 20.59 -23.95
CA ALA A 9 49.57 20.85 -23.72
C ALA A 9 49.01 19.73 -22.83
N ALA A 10 48.55 20.08 -21.64
CA ALA A 10 47.84 19.16 -20.75
C ALA A 10 46.36 19.08 -21.17
N LEU A 11 45.95 17.94 -21.73
CA LEU A 11 44.54 17.58 -21.86
C LEU A 11 44.00 17.22 -20.46
N VAL A 12 43.19 18.11 -19.89
CA VAL A 12 42.35 17.78 -18.74
C VAL A 12 41.12 17.06 -19.25
N ALA A 13 41.14 15.73 -19.24
CA ALA A 13 39.94 14.93 -19.39
C ALA A 13 39.14 15.02 -18.09
N GLY A 14 38.11 15.88 -18.05
CA GLY A 14 37.13 15.89 -16.98
C GLY A 14 36.33 14.60 -17.02
N ALA A 15 36.68 13.64 -16.16
CA ALA A 15 35.84 12.48 -15.91
C ALA A 15 34.62 12.94 -15.09
N SER A 16 33.48 13.11 -15.73
CA SER A 16 32.19 13.21 -15.04
C SER A 16 31.92 11.88 -14.36
N SER A 17 32.23 11.78 -13.07
CA SER A 17 31.86 10.63 -12.25
C SER A 17 30.35 10.63 -12.05
N SER A 18 29.63 10.06 -13.01
CA SER A 18 28.25 9.61 -12.78
C SER A 18 28.36 8.46 -11.79
N ALA A 19 27.91 8.66 -10.55
CA ALA A 19 27.77 7.55 -9.61
C ALA A 19 26.80 6.54 -10.24
N ILE A 20 27.32 5.43 -10.76
CA ILE A 20 26.51 4.34 -11.28
C ILE A 20 25.84 3.71 -10.06
N ASP A 21 24.54 3.94 -9.91
CA ASP A 21 23.73 3.23 -8.93
C ASP A 21 23.61 1.77 -9.36
N LEU A 22 24.46 0.91 -8.80
CA LEU A 22 24.50 -0.53 -9.05
C LEU A 22 23.20 -1.26 -8.61
N ASN A 23 22.27 -0.56 -7.95
CA ASN A 23 20.95 -1.08 -7.59
C ASN A 23 19.82 -0.61 -8.53
N LYS A 24 20.10 0.24 -9.53
CA LYS A 24 19.11 0.61 -10.54
C LYS A 24 18.81 -0.63 -11.37
N ARG A 25 17.68 -1.30 -11.12
CA ARG A 25 17.15 -2.29 -12.08
C ARG A 25 17.03 -1.57 -13.42
N ALA A 26 17.56 -2.19 -14.47
CA ALA A 26 17.34 -1.72 -15.82
C ALA A 26 15.83 -1.70 -16.08
N THR A 27 15.27 -0.50 -16.10
CA THR A 27 13.89 -0.22 -16.49
C THR A 27 13.93 0.40 -17.88
N PRO A 28 12.98 0.09 -18.77
CA PRO A 28 12.94 0.66 -20.11
C PRO A 28 12.64 2.16 -20.10
N LEU A 29 12.15 2.74 -19.00
CA LEU A 29 11.86 4.17 -18.91
C LEU A 29 13.10 4.96 -18.48
N ASP A 30 13.66 5.72 -19.41
CA ASP A 30 14.69 6.72 -19.15
C ASP A 30 14.05 8.08 -18.95
N VAL A 31 14.36 8.76 -17.84
CA VAL A 31 13.79 10.07 -17.52
C VAL A 31 14.91 11.08 -17.37
N SER A 32 14.76 12.24 -18.03
CA SER A 32 15.69 13.35 -17.92
C SER A 32 14.97 14.66 -17.62
N LEU A 33 15.60 15.49 -16.81
CA LEU A 33 15.15 16.82 -16.45
C LEU A 33 16.16 17.85 -16.95
N ALA A 34 15.67 18.91 -17.59
CA ALA A 34 16.46 20.04 -18.05
C ALA A 34 15.80 21.36 -17.58
N PRO A 35 16.58 22.42 -17.33
CA PRO A 35 16.02 23.72 -16.97
C PRO A 35 15.40 24.37 -18.21
N ASN A 36 14.26 25.02 -18.04
CA ASN A 36 13.55 25.74 -19.11
C ASN A 36 13.08 27.13 -18.66
N GLY A 37 13.83 27.80 -17.80
CA GLY A 37 13.50 29.12 -17.23
C GLY A 37 13.91 29.23 -15.77
N ASN A 38 13.33 30.20 -15.05
CA ASN A 38 13.59 30.39 -13.62
C ASN A 38 13.14 29.18 -12.78
N THR A 39 11.89 28.77 -12.97
CA THR A 39 11.25 27.68 -12.21
C THR A 39 10.64 26.61 -13.12
N MET A 40 10.79 26.75 -14.44
CA MET A 40 10.28 25.78 -15.39
C MET A 40 11.29 24.65 -15.60
N VAL A 41 10.81 23.42 -15.51
CA VAL A 41 11.57 22.18 -15.73
C VAL A 41 10.99 21.46 -16.93
N LYS A 42 11.82 21.20 -17.93
CA LYS A 42 11.46 20.30 -19.02
C LYS A 42 11.76 18.86 -18.60
N ALA A 43 10.73 18.04 -18.47
CA ALA A 43 10.85 16.60 -18.23
C ALA A 43 10.67 15.83 -19.54
N SER A 44 11.54 14.85 -19.78
CA SER A 44 11.48 13.95 -20.93
C SER A 44 11.53 12.51 -20.45
N ILE A 45 10.53 11.72 -20.83
CA ILE A 45 10.47 10.27 -20.56
C ILE A 45 10.57 9.50 -21.87
N THR A 46 11.58 8.65 -21.99
CA THR A 46 11.86 7.87 -23.19
C THR A 46 11.70 6.39 -22.88
N ASN A 47 10.93 5.69 -23.71
CA ASN A 47 10.92 4.24 -23.69
C ASN A 47 12.12 3.72 -24.51
N THR A 48 13.17 3.32 -23.82
CA THR A 48 14.40 2.75 -24.40
C THR A 48 14.30 1.24 -24.65
N GLY A 49 13.19 0.61 -24.26
CA GLY A 49 12.92 -0.80 -24.49
C GLY A 49 12.45 -1.09 -25.92
N SER A 50 12.32 -2.39 -26.23
CA SER A 50 11.79 -2.88 -27.52
C SER A 50 10.27 -3.07 -27.53
N GLU A 51 9.63 -3.05 -26.37
CA GLU A 51 8.19 -3.20 -26.21
C GLU A 51 7.50 -1.84 -26.06
N SER A 52 6.21 -1.79 -26.37
CA SER A 52 5.39 -0.58 -26.21
C SER A 52 4.39 -0.80 -25.07
N TYR A 53 4.10 0.26 -24.32
CA TYR A 53 3.33 0.16 -23.08
C TYR A 53 2.17 1.14 -23.08
N ASN A 54 1.09 0.79 -22.39
CA ASN A 54 0.04 1.74 -22.01
C ASN A 54 0.19 2.07 -20.53
N LEU A 55 0.64 3.30 -20.20
CA LEU A 55 1.02 3.68 -18.84
C LEU A 55 -0.18 4.24 -18.08
N LEU A 56 -0.52 3.68 -16.91
CA LEU A 56 -1.47 4.33 -15.99
C LEU A 56 -0.79 5.57 -15.42
N TYR A 57 -1.19 6.76 -15.89
CA TYR A 57 -0.36 7.96 -15.76
C TYR A 57 -0.88 8.97 -14.72
N LYS A 58 -2.15 8.84 -14.30
CA LYS A 58 -2.76 9.73 -13.32
C LYS A 58 -2.00 9.69 -11.98
N GLY A 59 -1.82 10.84 -11.36
CA GLY A 59 -1.05 11.02 -10.14
C GLY A 59 0.47 10.83 -10.30
N SER A 60 0.99 10.78 -11.52
CA SER A 60 2.42 10.57 -11.79
C SER A 60 3.10 11.77 -12.44
N LEU A 61 4.40 11.61 -12.78
CA LEU A 61 5.14 12.58 -13.60
C LEU A 61 4.40 13.02 -14.85
N LEU A 62 3.65 12.10 -15.47
CA LEU A 62 2.97 12.33 -16.73
C LEU A 62 1.60 13.02 -16.60
N ASP A 63 1.13 13.25 -15.37
CA ASP A 63 -0.14 13.89 -15.11
C ASP A 63 -0.06 15.40 -15.32
N GLU A 64 -1.11 15.97 -15.91
CA GLU A 64 -1.26 17.41 -16.10
C GLU A 64 -1.85 18.07 -14.85
N ALA A 65 -2.49 17.29 -13.96
CA ALA A 65 -2.93 17.76 -12.67
C ALA A 65 -1.76 18.28 -11.80
N PRO A 66 -2.04 19.19 -10.84
CA PRO A 66 -1.01 19.76 -9.97
C PRO A 66 -0.61 18.80 -8.85
N VAL A 67 -0.12 17.63 -9.22
CA VAL A 67 0.28 16.53 -8.32
C VAL A 67 1.76 16.61 -7.94
N ASP A 68 2.13 15.94 -6.84
CA ASP A 68 3.54 15.85 -6.43
C ASP A 68 4.29 14.88 -7.34
N LYS A 69 5.02 15.44 -8.30
CA LYS A 69 5.72 14.69 -9.35
C LYS A 69 7.24 14.90 -9.37
N LEU A 70 7.74 15.76 -8.50
CA LEU A 70 9.16 16.11 -8.41
C LEU A 70 9.63 16.09 -6.96
N LEU A 71 10.89 15.75 -6.76
CA LEU A 71 11.60 15.92 -5.50
C LEU A 71 12.38 17.23 -5.59
N VAL A 72 11.82 18.30 -5.03
CA VAL A 72 12.43 19.63 -5.00
C VAL A 72 13.05 19.85 -3.63
N ASN A 73 14.37 20.07 -3.58
CA ASN A 73 15.10 20.25 -2.33
C ASN A 73 16.03 21.45 -2.40
N THR A 74 16.09 22.20 -1.31
CA THR A 74 17.20 23.11 -1.01
C THR A 74 18.40 22.31 -0.49
N ALA A 75 19.50 22.98 -0.17
CA ALA A 75 20.65 22.33 0.48
C ALA A 75 20.33 21.76 1.88
N SER A 76 19.26 22.23 2.53
CA SER A 76 18.94 21.89 3.92
C SER A 76 17.67 21.06 4.09
N SER A 77 16.71 21.16 3.15
CA SER A 77 15.38 20.56 3.30
C SER A 77 14.62 20.42 1.98
N ALA A 78 13.63 19.52 1.95
CA ALA A 78 12.65 19.45 0.87
C ALA A 78 11.77 20.72 0.86
N ALA A 79 11.47 21.23 -0.32
CA ALA A 79 10.52 22.32 -0.49
C ALA A 79 9.10 21.85 -0.16
N ASP A 80 8.28 22.73 0.43
CA ASP A 80 6.93 22.38 0.81
C ASP A 80 6.03 22.31 -0.44
N PHE A 81 5.42 21.14 -0.66
CA PHE A 81 4.47 20.93 -1.75
C PHE A 81 3.10 21.53 -1.40
N THR A 82 2.50 22.21 -2.39
CA THR A 82 1.26 22.98 -2.26
C THR A 82 0.12 22.47 -3.14
N GLY A 83 0.38 21.46 -3.97
CA GLY A 83 -0.59 20.85 -4.87
C GLY A 83 -1.48 19.78 -4.21
N ILE A 84 -2.02 18.88 -5.04
CA ILE A 84 -2.91 17.79 -4.62
C ILE A 84 -2.19 16.43 -4.68
N MET A 85 -2.41 15.59 -3.67
CA MET A 85 -2.07 14.16 -3.69
C MET A 85 -3.33 13.38 -4.06
N LEU A 86 -3.23 12.32 -4.85
CA LEU A 86 -4.41 11.62 -5.35
C LEU A 86 -4.46 10.20 -4.78
N ARG A 87 -5.66 9.65 -4.67
CA ARG A 87 -5.87 8.20 -4.70
C ARG A 87 -6.46 7.81 -6.03
N VAL A 88 -5.65 7.20 -6.88
CA VAL A 88 -6.09 6.71 -8.20
C VAL A 88 -6.65 5.30 -8.08
N SER A 89 -7.76 5.04 -8.77
CA SER A 89 -8.34 3.70 -8.89
C SER A 89 -7.43 2.80 -9.72
N THR A 90 -7.31 1.53 -9.35
CA THR A 90 -6.55 0.52 -10.09
C THR A 90 -7.44 -0.51 -10.76
N GLU A 91 -8.75 -0.29 -10.74
CA GLU A 91 -9.79 -1.16 -11.31
C GLU A 91 -10.78 -0.31 -12.10
N ASN A 92 -11.50 -0.94 -13.04
CA ASN A 92 -12.49 -0.26 -13.89
C ASN A 92 -11.91 1.01 -14.55
N LEU A 93 -10.69 0.89 -15.08
CA LEU A 93 -9.95 1.98 -15.68
C LEU A 93 -10.55 2.37 -17.03
N ALA A 94 -10.74 3.67 -17.26
CA ALA A 94 -11.13 4.20 -18.56
C ALA A 94 -9.91 4.31 -19.48
N GLU A 95 -10.13 4.39 -20.79
CA GLU A 95 -9.05 4.52 -21.78
C GLU A 95 -8.19 5.76 -21.55
N ASP A 96 -8.81 6.87 -21.11
CA ASP A 96 -8.16 8.14 -20.80
C ASP A 96 -7.40 8.14 -19.45
N ALA A 97 -7.41 7.04 -18.71
CA ALA A 97 -6.50 6.83 -17.58
C ALA A 97 -5.09 6.45 -18.04
N PHE A 98 -4.92 6.11 -19.32
CA PHE A 98 -3.66 5.63 -19.86
C PHE A 98 -3.02 6.57 -20.87
N LYS A 99 -1.69 6.56 -20.87
CA LYS A 99 -0.86 7.27 -21.86
C LYS A 99 0.04 6.24 -22.57
N PRO A 100 -0.17 5.98 -23.87
CA PRO A 100 0.68 5.03 -24.60
C PRO A 100 2.07 5.61 -24.81
N ILE A 101 3.09 4.74 -24.70
CA ILE A 101 4.47 5.04 -25.08
C ILE A 101 5.03 3.91 -25.93
N MET A 102 5.34 4.21 -27.18
CA MET A 102 5.90 3.26 -28.14
C MET A 102 7.39 3.00 -27.86
N ALA A 103 7.92 1.88 -28.33
CA ALA A 103 9.35 1.62 -28.31
C ALA A 103 10.12 2.75 -29.02
N GLY A 104 11.10 3.33 -28.33
CA GLY A 104 11.88 4.48 -28.81
C GLY A 104 11.17 5.85 -28.72
N GLN A 105 9.91 5.92 -28.28
CA GLN A 105 9.19 7.18 -28.17
C GLN A 105 9.62 7.95 -26.92
N THR A 106 9.70 9.28 -27.08
CA THR A 106 9.84 10.23 -25.98
C THR A 106 8.55 11.03 -25.80
N ILE A 107 8.09 11.18 -24.55
CA ILE A 107 7.05 12.13 -24.16
C ILE A 107 7.74 13.25 -23.39
N GLU A 108 7.50 14.50 -23.80
CA GLU A 108 8.04 15.69 -23.15
C GLU A 108 6.92 16.49 -22.47
N MET A 109 7.27 17.19 -21.40
CA MET A 109 6.39 18.14 -20.72
C MET A 109 7.18 19.19 -19.97
N ASP A 110 6.55 20.34 -19.80
CA ASP A 110 7.04 21.45 -19.00
C ASP A 110 6.30 21.49 -17.65
N ILE A 111 7.06 21.58 -16.57
CA ILE A 111 6.56 21.62 -15.19
C ILE A 111 7.13 22.87 -14.53
N ASP A 112 6.27 23.81 -14.15
CA ASP A 112 6.69 24.97 -13.36
C ASP A 112 6.67 24.59 -11.87
N ILE A 113 7.85 24.45 -11.26
CA ILE A 113 7.95 24.10 -9.84
C ILE A 113 7.40 25.18 -8.92
N ALA A 114 7.31 26.45 -9.36
CA ALA A 114 6.70 27.51 -8.55
C ALA A 114 5.17 27.37 -8.44
N GLU A 115 4.52 26.68 -9.39
CA GLU A 115 3.10 26.38 -9.32
C GLU A 115 2.75 25.33 -8.26
N LEU A 116 3.73 24.49 -7.89
CA LEU A 116 3.54 23.29 -7.07
C LEU A 116 4.26 23.33 -5.72
N TYR A 117 5.38 24.04 -5.60
CA TYR A 117 6.19 24.08 -4.39
C TYR A 117 6.42 25.51 -3.91
N ASP A 118 6.53 25.69 -2.60
CA ASP A 118 6.97 26.96 -2.02
C ASP A 118 8.47 27.14 -2.15
N LEU A 119 8.87 28.25 -2.77
CA LEU A 119 10.25 28.62 -3.09
C LEU A 119 10.55 29.98 -2.43
N PRO A 120 10.65 30.03 -1.08
CA PRO A 120 10.65 31.29 -0.34
C PRO A 120 11.94 32.09 -0.48
N GLU A 121 13.04 31.43 -0.82
CA GLU A 121 14.39 31.99 -0.85
C GLU A 121 15.04 31.77 -2.23
N SER A 122 15.76 32.79 -2.71
CA SER A 122 16.56 32.66 -3.94
C SER A 122 17.79 31.79 -3.68
N GLY A 123 18.21 31.01 -4.69
CA GLY A 123 19.40 30.18 -4.61
C GLY A 123 19.27 28.85 -5.35
N SER A 124 20.21 27.94 -5.09
CA SER A 124 20.26 26.65 -5.77
C SER A 124 19.25 25.66 -5.18
N TYR A 125 18.35 25.19 -6.02
CA TYR A 125 17.44 24.07 -5.77
C TYR A 125 17.91 22.85 -6.57
N SER A 126 17.77 21.67 -5.97
CA SER A 126 17.92 20.39 -6.66
C SER A 126 16.55 19.79 -6.95
N VAL A 127 16.36 19.35 -8.19
CA VAL A 127 15.11 18.78 -8.69
C VAL A 127 15.41 17.41 -9.27
N SER A 128 14.66 16.39 -8.85
CA SER A 128 14.69 15.07 -9.47
C SER A 128 13.28 14.49 -9.56
N ALA A 129 13.10 13.41 -10.30
CA ALA A 129 11.85 12.70 -10.43
C ALA A 129 12.09 11.20 -10.22
N MET A 130 11.16 10.52 -9.57
CA MET A 130 11.16 9.08 -9.44
C MET A 130 9.74 8.55 -9.27
N GLY A 131 9.55 7.27 -9.56
CA GLY A 131 8.25 6.64 -9.35
C GLY A 131 8.15 5.27 -9.99
N SER A 132 6.94 4.71 -9.98
CA SER A 132 6.60 3.47 -10.65
C SER A 132 5.21 3.54 -11.27
N LEU A 133 5.10 3.18 -12.55
CA LEU A 133 3.89 3.26 -13.35
C LEU A 133 3.34 1.86 -13.62
N PRO A 134 2.14 1.51 -13.14
CA PRO A 134 1.42 0.33 -13.61
C PRO A 134 1.22 0.37 -15.12
N ILE A 135 1.28 -0.80 -15.74
CA ILE A 135 1.15 -0.93 -17.20
C ILE A 135 -0.02 -1.81 -17.59
N ALA A 136 -0.63 -1.47 -18.71
CA ALA A 136 -1.53 -2.32 -19.47
C ALA A 136 -0.91 -2.64 -20.83
N ALA A 137 -1.40 -3.70 -21.47
CA ALA A 137 -1.12 -3.92 -22.90
C ALA A 137 -1.66 -2.75 -23.73
N LEU A 138 -1.05 -2.48 -24.89
CA LEU A 138 -1.58 -1.47 -25.81
C LEU A 138 -3.05 -1.75 -26.16
N ASN A 139 -3.86 -0.68 -26.18
CA ASN A 139 -5.31 -0.74 -26.42
C ASN A 139 -6.10 -1.59 -25.40
N SER A 140 -5.53 -1.83 -24.22
CA SER A 140 -6.22 -2.42 -23.08
C SER A 140 -6.28 -1.43 -21.91
N THR A 141 -7.32 -1.57 -21.10
CA THR A 141 -7.44 -0.89 -19.80
C THR A 141 -7.23 -1.84 -18.61
N GLU A 142 -6.93 -3.11 -18.88
CA GLU A 142 -6.60 -4.10 -17.85
C GLU A 142 -5.10 -4.05 -17.53
N LEU A 143 -4.77 -3.80 -16.26
CA LEU A 143 -3.40 -3.81 -15.78
C LEU A 143 -2.82 -5.22 -15.83
N THR A 144 -1.57 -5.34 -16.26
CA THR A 144 -0.88 -6.65 -16.40
C THR A 144 -0.43 -7.25 -15.05
N GLY A 145 -0.51 -6.47 -13.97
CA GLY A 145 0.13 -6.80 -12.70
C GLY A 145 1.63 -6.47 -12.65
N GLU A 146 2.15 -5.79 -13.68
CA GLU A 146 3.51 -5.27 -13.73
C GLU A 146 3.53 -3.74 -13.61
N ALA A 147 4.70 -3.19 -13.33
CA ALA A 147 4.92 -1.75 -13.28
C ALA A 147 6.35 -1.40 -13.71
N LEU A 148 6.51 -0.25 -14.35
CA LEU A 148 7.80 0.27 -14.79
C LEU A 148 8.26 1.36 -13.81
N THR A 149 9.36 1.10 -13.12
CA THR A 149 10.01 2.11 -12.27
C THR A 149 10.75 3.13 -13.13
N PHE A 150 11.01 4.32 -12.61
CA PHE A 150 11.91 5.28 -13.24
C PHE A 150 12.60 6.17 -12.19
N SER A 151 13.73 6.74 -12.59
CA SER A 151 14.41 7.81 -11.85
C SER A 151 15.15 8.70 -12.84
N SER A 152 15.15 10.01 -12.58
CA SER A 152 15.83 11.00 -13.40
C SER A 152 17.26 11.31 -12.94
N ASN A 153 17.96 12.13 -13.70
CA ASN A 153 19.09 12.91 -13.19
C ASN A 153 18.61 13.90 -12.08
N THR A 154 19.54 14.32 -11.24
CA THR A 154 19.35 15.49 -10.37
C THR A 154 19.72 16.74 -11.14
N LEU A 155 18.74 17.58 -11.41
CA LEU A 155 18.89 18.89 -12.01
C LEU A 155 19.16 19.92 -10.92
N SER A 156 20.18 20.77 -11.09
CA SER A 156 20.43 21.93 -10.24
C SER A 156 19.92 23.18 -10.94
N MET A 157 19.17 24.02 -10.24
CA MET A 157 18.61 25.27 -10.78
C MET A 157 18.81 26.40 -9.77
N ASP A 158 19.29 27.54 -10.25
CA ASP A 158 19.31 28.78 -9.47
C ASP A 158 17.98 29.50 -9.64
N VAL A 159 17.18 29.52 -8.58
CA VAL A 159 15.84 30.13 -8.56
C VAL A 159 15.95 31.56 -8.01
N ASP A 160 15.34 32.51 -8.71
CA ASP A 160 14.97 33.81 -8.17
C ASP A 160 13.59 33.72 -7.52
N ALA A 161 13.54 33.87 -6.20
CA ALA A 161 12.30 33.78 -5.43
C ALA A 161 11.32 34.94 -5.70
N GLU A 162 11.79 36.12 -6.08
CA GLU A 162 10.91 37.25 -6.41
C GLU A 162 10.21 37.03 -7.76
N GLU A 163 10.89 36.41 -8.73
CA GLU A 163 10.24 35.95 -9.96
C GLU A 163 9.32 34.74 -9.68
N ALA A 164 9.73 33.79 -8.84
CA ALA A 164 8.91 32.63 -8.48
C ALA A 164 7.59 33.03 -7.81
N LYS A 165 7.59 34.04 -6.93
CA LYS A 165 6.39 34.57 -6.26
C LYS A 165 5.34 35.14 -7.21
N LYS A 166 5.70 35.49 -8.45
CA LYS A 166 4.75 35.99 -9.46
C LYS A 166 3.92 34.85 -10.07
N VAL A 167 4.38 33.61 -9.93
CA VAL A 167 3.68 32.43 -10.44
C VAL A 167 2.55 32.07 -9.46
N VAL A 168 1.31 32.12 -9.95
CA VAL A 168 0.12 31.76 -9.16
C VAL A 168 0.12 30.25 -8.90
N LYS A 169 -0.13 29.82 -7.66
CA LYS A 169 -0.20 28.41 -7.30
C LYS A 169 -1.30 27.70 -8.07
N ALA A 170 -1.05 26.47 -8.51
CA ALA A 170 -2.02 25.74 -9.33
C ALA A 170 -3.36 25.53 -8.60
N VAL A 171 -3.34 25.27 -7.30
CA VAL A 171 -4.54 25.10 -6.47
C VAL A 171 -5.37 26.39 -6.37
N GLU A 172 -4.72 27.55 -6.28
CA GLU A 172 -5.39 28.85 -6.25
C GLU A 172 -6.14 29.13 -7.56
N LYS A 173 -5.56 28.75 -8.70
CA LYS A 173 -6.21 28.86 -10.02
C LYS A 173 -7.50 28.05 -10.10
N ILE A 174 -7.59 26.94 -9.37
CA ILE A 174 -8.77 26.08 -9.34
C ILE A 174 -9.81 26.63 -8.34
N ALA A 175 -9.37 26.98 -7.13
CA ALA A 175 -10.24 27.52 -6.08
C ALA A 175 -10.94 28.82 -6.49
N ALA A 176 -10.23 29.72 -7.20
CA ALA A 176 -10.79 30.99 -7.68
C ALA A 176 -11.99 30.82 -8.64
N LYS A 177 -12.17 29.64 -9.23
CA LYS A 177 -13.29 29.33 -10.14
C LYS A 177 -14.55 28.83 -9.42
N ARG A 178 -14.52 28.59 -8.10
CA ARG A 178 -15.60 27.92 -7.35
C ARG A 178 -15.99 28.69 -6.09
N THR A 179 -17.05 29.51 -6.18
CA THR A 179 -17.59 30.36 -5.09
C THR A 179 -18.81 29.78 -4.35
N ALA A 180 -19.08 28.48 -4.47
CA ALA A 180 -20.27 27.87 -3.87
C ALA A 180 -19.98 27.25 -2.49
N ILE A 181 -20.77 27.65 -1.48
CA ILE A 181 -20.79 27.04 -0.14
C ILE A 181 -21.57 25.71 -0.23
N GLN A 182 -20.93 24.60 0.10
CA GLN A 182 -21.54 23.26 0.07
C GLN A 182 -21.81 22.73 1.48
N SER A 183 -22.94 22.04 1.67
CA SER A 183 -23.25 21.22 2.86
C SER A 183 -22.80 19.79 2.57
N ASP A 184 -21.51 19.51 2.62
CA ASP A 184 -20.92 18.60 1.62
C ASP A 184 -21.00 17.10 1.95
N CYS A 185 -20.91 16.69 3.22
CA CYS A 185 -21.18 15.31 3.63
C CYS A 185 -22.56 15.16 4.29
N SER A 186 -23.54 14.58 3.59
CA SER A 186 -24.87 14.31 4.15
C SER A 186 -25.37 12.90 3.81
N GLY A 187 -26.45 12.46 4.46
CA GLY A 187 -27.15 11.23 4.11
C GLY A 187 -26.26 9.97 4.08
N SER A 188 -26.24 9.29 2.93
CA SER A 188 -25.44 8.08 2.72
C SER A 188 -23.93 8.35 2.69
N GLN A 189 -23.50 9.48 2.13
CA GLN A 189 -22.07 9.83 2.07
C GLN A 189 -21.48 10.02 3.46
N LEU A 190 -22.20 10.71 4.35
CA LEU A 190 -21.77 10.86 5.75
C LEU A 190 -21.61 9.50 6.44
N ARG A 191 -22.57 8.59 6.28
CA ARG A 191 -22.49 7.24 6.86
C ARG A 191 -21.33 6.42 6.28
N ALA A 192 -21.08 6.53 4.97
CA ALA A 192 -19.97 5.86 4.31
C ALA A 192 -18.62 6.35 4.87
N VAL A 193 -18.41 7.67 4.96
CA VAL A 193 -17.21 8.27 5.55
C VAL A 193 -17.02 7.84 7.00
N GLN A 194 -18.06 7.92 7.85
CA GLN A 194 -17.97 7.49 9.25
C GLN A 194 -17.60 6.00 9.39
N THR A 195 -18.17 5.16 8.54
CA THR A 195 -17.83 3.72 8.49
C THR A 195 -16.38 3.51 8.05
N ALA A 196 -15.95 4.24 7.02
CA ALA A 196 -14.61 4.15 6.47
C ALA A 196 -13.54 4.63 7.47
N LEU A 197 -13.80 5.71 8.21
CA LEU A 197 -12.95 6.20 9.31
C LEU A 197 -12.83 5.17 10.44
N SER A 198 -13.94 4.59 10.89
CA SER A 198 -13.93 3.54 11.92
C SER A 198 -13.13 2.30 11.47
N ASN A 199 -13.30 1.88 10.21
CA ASN A 199 -12.51 0.78 9.64
C ASN A 199 -11.04 1.16 9.48
N CYS A 200 -10.72 2.38 9.04
CA CYS A 200 -9.35 2.91 8.95
C CYS A 200 -8.66 2.84 10.31
N GLN A 201 -9.30 3.33 11.38
CA GLN A 201 -8.76 3.28 12.74
C GLN A 201 -8.35 1.85 13.14
N SER A 202 -9.23 0.89 12.90
CA SER A 202 -8.99 -0.52 13.20
C SER A 202 -7.84 -1.09 12.37
N LEU A 203 -7.84 -0.87 11.05
CA LEU A 203 -6.80 -1.35 10.14
C LEU A 203 -5.44 -0.75 10.46
N ALA A 204 -5.36 0.57 10.62
CA ALA A 204 -4.13 1.27 10.92
C ALA A 204 -3.54 0.84 12.28
N SER A 205 -4.39 0.64 13.29
CA SER A 205 -3.96 0.11 14.61
C SER A 205 -3.33 -1.28 14.49
N ARG A 206 -3.96 -2.19 13.74
CA ARG A 206 -3.45 -3.54 13.51
C ARG A 206 -2.17 -3.53 12.68
N ALA A 207 -2.13 -2.72 11.64
CA ALA A 207 -0.95 -2.56 10.79
C ALA A 207 0.23 -1.98 11.58
N ALA A 208 0.00 -1.04 12.50
CA ALA A 208 1.04 -0.51 13.38
C ALA A 208 1.61 -1.59 14.33
N GLN A 209 0.75 -2.47 14.87
CA GLN A 209 1.17 -3.61 15.68
C GLN A 209 2.00 -4.59 14.83
N ALA A 210 1.53 -4.92 13.62
CA ALA A 210 2.26 -5.78 12.68
C ALA A 210 3.62 -5.16 12.28
N ALA A 211 3.70 -3.85 12.10
CA ALA A 211 4.97 -3.17 11.84
C ALA A 211 5.93 -3.32 13.02
N THR A 212 5.43 -3.31 14.26
CA THR A 212 6.25 -3.46 15.47
C THR A 212 6.74 -4.90 15.69
N SER A 213 5.86 -5.89 15.59
CA SER A 213 6.16 -7.27 16.03
C SER A 213 5.69 -8.37 15.07
N GLY A 214 5.07 -8.01 13.95
CA GLY A 214 4.61 -8.96 12.93
C GLY A 214 5.72 -9.48 12.01
N SER A 215 5.32 -10.23 10.99
CA SER A 215 6.22 -10.87 10.03
C SER A 215 7.19 -9.88 9.36
N ALA A 216 8.48 -10.16 9.45
CA ALA A 216 9.52 -9.39 8.77
C ALA A 216 9.45 -9.53 7.25
N SER A 217 9.10 -10.70 6.72
CA SER A 217 8.97 -10.91 5.27
C SER A 217 7.78 -10.14 4.70
N THR A 218 6.64 -10.13 5.41
CA THR A 218 5.48 -9.32 5.01
C THR A 218 5.85 -7.84 5.02
N PHE A 219 6.52 -7.35 6.08
CA PHE A 219 6.96 -5.96 6.14
C PHE A 219 7.93 -5.62 4.98
N GLN A 220 8.88 -6.50 4.69
CA GLN A 220 9.85 -6.32 3.59
C GLN A 220 9.18 -6.30 2.22
N THR A 221 8.04 -6.96 2.04
CA THR A 221 7.29 -6.94 0.77
C THR A 221 6.89 -5.51 0.39
N TYR A 222 6.36 -4.74 1.35
CA TYR A 222 5.85 -3.39 1.11
C TYR A 222 6.93 -2.31 1.32
N PHE A 223 7.82 -2.45 2.30
CA PHE A 223 8.79 -1.41 2.66
C PHE A 223 10.25 -1.73 2.30
N LYS A 224 10.50 -2.88 1.68
CA LYS A 224 11.80 -3.30 1.09
C LYS A 224 12.97 -3.43 2.05
N THR A 225 12.70 -3.33 3.35
CA THR A 225 13.69 -3.47 4.41
C THR A 225 13.06 -4.20 5.58
N THR A 226 13.88 -4.71 6.49
CA THR A 226 13.47 -5.27 7.78
C THR A 226 14.03 -4.48 8.96
N SER A 227 14.66 -3.33 8.70
CA SER A 227 15.30 -2.49 9.72
C SER A 227 14.32 -2.06 10.82
N SER A 228 14.77 -2.14 12.07
CA SER A 228 13.98 -1.74 13.23
C SER A 228 13.57 -0.26 13.19
N SER A 229 14.44 0.61 12.65
CA SER A 229 14.17 2.05 12.50
C SER A 229 13.01 2.33 11.53
N THR A 230 13.01 1.70 10.35
CA THR A 230 11.93 1.85 9.36
C THR A 230 10.64 1.24 9.89
N ARG A 231 10.70 0.06 10.52
CA ARG A 231 9.55 -0.56 11.19
C ARG A 231 8.92 0.35 12.26
N SER A 232 9.76 0.99 13.07
CA SER A 232 9.30 1.94 14.10
C SER A 232 8.66 3.18 13.49
N THR A 233 9.22 3.71 12.40
CA THR A 233 8.67 4.86 11.66
C THR A 233 7.30 4.53 11.07
N VAL A 234 7.18 3.37 10.39
CA VAL A 234 5.90 2.89 9.84
C VAL A 234 4.86 2.69 10.95
N ALA A 235 5.25 2.07 12.06
CA ALA A 235 4.35 1.88 13.20
C ALA A 235 3.90 3.22 13.81
N ALA A 236 4.80 4.21 13.93
CA ALA A 236 4.46 5.52 14.46
C ALA A 236 3.48 6.26 13.55
N ARG A 237 3.72 6.28 12.23
CA ARG A 237 2.80 6.88 11.25
C ARG A 237 1.43 6.22 11.29
N LEU A 238 1.37 4.88 11.28
CA LEU A 238 0.09 4.15 11.32
C LEU A 238 -0.68 4.35 12.65
N ARG A 239 0.02 4.54 13.78
CA ARG A 239 -0.65 4.92 15.05
C ARG A 239 -1.23 6.33 14.97
N ALA A 240 -0.52 7.27 14.34
CA ALA A 240 -1.02 8.62 14.14
C ALA A 240 -2.26 8.63 13.24
N VAL A 241 -2.22 7.88 12.12
CA VAL A 241 -3.38 7.67 11.24
C VAL A 241 -4.54 7.04 12.00
N ALA A 242 -4.30 6.01 12.81
CA ALA A 242 -5.34 5.41 13.63
C ALA A 242 -5.95 6.40 14.63
N SER A 243 -5.15 7.31 15.18
CA SER A 243 -5.62 8.36 16.08
C SER A 243 -6.51 9.37 15.35
N ASP A 244 -6.13 9.79 14.14
CA ASP A 244 -6.91 10.75 13.35
C ASP A 244 -8.23 10.13 12.88
N CYS A 245 -8.18 8.93 12.29
CA CYS A 245 -9.35 8.17 11.88
C CYS A 245 -10.33 7.86 13.03
N GLY A 246 -9.85 7.87 14.29
CA GLY A 246 -10.67 7.64 15.48
C GLY A 246 -11.52 8.83 15.92
N SER A 247 -11.39 9.98 15.25
CA SER A 247 -12.10 11.21 15.58
C SER A 247 -12.95 11.70 14.40
N THR A 248 -14.15 12.20 14.69
CA THR A 248 -15.06 12.78 13.69
C THR A 248 -15.41 14.25 13.96
N THR A 249 -14.93 14.80 15.07
CA THR A 249 -15.21 16.17 15.52
C THR A 249 -13.92 16.93 15.90
N GLY A 250 -12.77 16.35 15.60
CA GLY A 250 -11.43 16.85 15.88
C GLY A 250 -10.41 16.01 15.13
N GLY A 251 -9.11 16.24 15.34
CA GLY A 251 -8.04 15.62 14.56
C GLY A 251 -7.23 16.67 13.81
N SER A 252 -6.20 16.21 13.13
CA SER A 252 -5.30 17.01 12.32
C SER A 252 -5.84 17.24 10.91
N THR A 253 -6.76 16.40 10.42
CA THR A 253 -7.35 16.54 9.08
C THR A 253 -8.78 17.05 9.09
N ARG A 254 -9.21 17.54 7.92
CA ARG A 254 -10.59 17.90 7.63
C ARG A 254 -11.06 17.09 6.43
N THR A 255 -12.17 16.38 6.61
CA THR A 255 -12.77 15.54 5.58
C THR A 255 -13.92 16.26 4.87
N PHE A 256 -13.95 16.11 3.54
CA PHE A 256 -14.93 16.69 2.64
C PHE A 256 -15.49 15.61 1.70
N CYS A 257 -16.76 15.73 1.34
CA CYS A 257 -17.41 14.84 0.35
C CYS A 257 -17.70 15.57 -0.97
N SER A 258 -17.38 16.87 -1.05
CA SER A 258 -17.45 17.65 -2.27
C SER A 258 -16.05 18.06 -2.73
N ASP A 259 -15.87 18.04 -4.05
CA ASP A 259 -14.64 18.46 -4.71
C ASP A 259 -14.64 19.97 -4.98
N ILE A 260 -14.15 20.74 -4.01
CA ILE A 260 -14.03 22.20 -4.15
C ILE A 260 -12.79 22.57 -4.97
N TYR A 261 -11.75 21.74 -4.95
CA TYR A 261 -10.45 22.04 -5.56
C TYR A 261 -10.23 21.35 -6.92
N GLY A 262 -11.26 20.75 -7.49
CA GLY A 262 -11.21 20.13 -8.82
C GLY A 262 -10.29 18.92 -8.92
N GLY A 263 -9.98 18.26 -7.80
CA GLY A 263 -9.10 17.08 -7.78
C GLY A 263 -9.81 15.81 -8.25
N CYS A 264 -11.15 15.79 -8.24
CA CYS A 264 -11.92 14.64 -8.68
C CYS A 264 -12.09 14.66 -10.20
N SER A 265 -11.38 13.75 -10.86
CA SER A 265 -11.50 13.46 -12.29
C SER A 265 -11.73 11.96 -12.53
N GLY A 266 -11.77 11.55 -13.81
CA GLY A 266 -11.85 10.14 -14.18
C GLY A 266 -10.81 9.30 -13.44
N ASN A 267 -11.26 8.18 -12.88
CA ASN A 267 -10.47 7.22 -12.10
C ASN A 267 -9.82 7.75 -10.81
N VAL A 268 -10.16 8.94 -10.30
CA VAL A 268 -9.72 9.41 -8.98
C VAL A 268 -10.75 9.04 -7.91
N LEU A 269 -10.29 8.37 -6.85
CA LEU A 269 -11.09 7.92 -5.70
C LEU A 269 -11.17 9.00 -4.61
N ALA A 270 -10.07 9.68 -4.32
CA ALA A 270 -9.97 10.74 -3.33
C ALA A 270 -8.74 11.61 -3.63
N TYR A 271 -8.60 12.73 -2.92
CA TYR A 271 -7.38 13.53 -2.94
C TYR A 271 -7.15 14.23 -1.60
N THR A 272 -5.88 14.54 -1.33
CA THR A 272 -5.44 15.35 -0.19
C THR A 272 -4.75 16.61 -0.66
N LEU A 273 -4.98 17.74 0.02
CA LEU A 273 -4.16 18.95 -0.06
C LEU A 273 -3.29 19.01 1.20
N PRO A 274 -2.02 18.59 1.14
CA PRO A 274 -1.17 18.45 2.32
C PRO A 274 -1.01 19.78 3.08
N ALA A 275 -0.88 20.89 2.37
CA ALA A 275 -0.73 22.23 2.95
C ALA A 275 -1.89 22.64 3.88
N TYR A 276 -3.08 22.05 3.69
CA TYR A 276 -4.28 22.37 4.48
C TYR A 276 -4.76 21.20 5.36
N ASN A 277 -4.09 20.04 5.31
CA ASN A 277 -4.60 18.78 5.87
C ASN A 277 -6.07 18.53 5.47
N TYR A 278 -6.38 18.83 4.21
CA TYR A 278 -7.71 18.74 3.64
C TYR A 278 -7.79 17.46 2.83
N ILE A 279 -8.82 16.63 3.07
CA ILE A 279 -9.07 15.38 2.35
C ILE A 279 -10.45 15.48 1.72
N ALA A 280 -10.57 15.20 0.43
CA ALA A 280 -11.85 15.09 -0.25
C ALA A 280 -12.03 13.72 -0.91
N TYR A 281 -13.21 13.15 -0.72
CA TYR A 281 -13.60 11.88 -1.32
C TYR A 281 -14.40 12.12 -2.61
N CYS A 282 -13.93 11.53 -3.71
CA CYS A 282 -14.55 11.68 -5.02
C CYS A 282 -15.78 10.79 -5.19
N PRO A 283 -16.64 11.03 -6.19
CA PRO A 283 -17.82 10.19 -6.43
C PRO A 283 -17.50 8.69 -6.55
N LEU A 284 -16.32 8.33 -7.07
CA LEU A 284 -15.91 6.93 -7.20
C LEU A 284 -15.74 6.22 -5.85
N PHE A 285 -15.28 6.92 -4.81
CA PHE A 285 -15.17 6.38 -3.45
C PHE A 285 -16.53 5.90 -2.92
N PHE A 286 -17.59 6.67 -3.18
CA PHE A 286 -18.93 6.35 -2.70
C PHE A 286 -19.64 5.29 -3.56
N ASN A 287 -19.44 5.35 -4.88
CA ASN A 287 -20.24 4.59 -5.83
C ASN A 287 -19.63 3.24 -6.21
N TYR A 288 -18.30 3.07 -6.06
CA TYR A 288 -17.60 1.88 -6.57
C TYR A 288 -16.83 1.12 -5.48
N LEU A 289 -16.30 1.80 -4.47
CA LEU A 289 -15.52 1.10 -3.45
C LEU A 289 -16.44 0.43 -2.41
N PRO A 290 -16.17 -0.84 -2.05
CA PRO A 290 -16.80 -1.44 -0.88
C PRO A 290 -16.29 -0.77 0.39
N ALA A 291 -17.07 -0.82 1.47
CA ALA A 291 -16.65 -0.27 2.77
C ALA A 291 -15.36 -0.92 3.29
N LEU A 292 -15.22 -2.23 3.06
CA LEU A 292 -14.04 -3.02 3.40
C LEU A 292 -14.00 -4.24 2.47
N THR A 293 -12.90 -4.44 1.75
CA THR A 293 -12.75 -5.62 0.87
C THR A 293 -12.17 -6.81 1.63
N GLY A 294 -12.58 -8.02 1.25
CA GLY A 294 -11.94 -9.28 1.65
C GLY A 294 -10.85 -9.76 0.69
N GLN A 295 -10.70 -9.10 -0.47
CA GLN A 295 -9.69 -9.46 -1.46
C GLN A 295 -8.36 -8.79 -1.13
N CYS A 296 -7.28 -9.55 -1.27
CA CYS A 296 -5.93 -9.02 -1.07
C CYS A 296 -5.63 -7.93 -2.09
N HIS A 297 -5.06 -6.83 -1.60
CA HIS A 297 -4.57 -5.71 -2.39
C HIS A 297 -5.64 -4.90 -3.14
N ALA A 298 -6.90 -5.34 -3.10
CA ALA A 298 -8.02 -4.60 -3.65
C ALA A 298 -8.28 -3.31 -2.85
N GLN A 299 -8.77 -2.29 -3.54
CA GLN A 299 -9.08 -0.99 -2.97
C GLN A 299 -10.45 -1.04 -2.26
N ASP A 300 -10.55 -0.37 -1.13
CA ASP A 300 -11.79 -0.19 -0.39
C ASP A 300 -11.83 1.21 0.25
N GLN A 301 -12.98 1.60 0.80
CA GLN A 301 -13.14 2.91 1.42
C GLN A 301 -12.17 3.08 2.60
N ALA A 302 -11.99 2.06 3.44
CA ALA A 302 -11.16 2.14 4.63
C ALA A 302 -9.67 2.37 4.33
N THR A 303 -9.14 1.66 3.33
CA THR A 303 -7.74 1.78 2.87
C THR A 303 -7.52 3.03 2.04
N THR A 304 -8.57 3.53 1.36
CA THR A 304 -8.54 4.86 0.71
C THR A 304 -8.46 5.98 1.75
N VAL A 305 -9.27 5.94 2.82
CA VAL A 305 -9.13 6.88 3.94
C VAL A 305 -7.71 6.81 4.51
N LEU A 306 -7.21 5.60 4.81
CA LEU A 306 -5.87 5.41 5.36
C LEU A 306 -4.77 5.99 4.44
N HIS A 307 -4.89 5.79 3.12
CA HIS A 307 -3.99 6.39 2.11
C HIS A 307 -3.97 7.91 2.25
N GLU A 308 -5.13 8.57 2.21
CA GLU A 308 -5.23 10.03 2.26
C GLU A 308 -4.70 10.62 3.59
N GLU A 309 -5.01 9.97 4.71
CA GLU A 309 -4.50 10.35 6.03
C GLU A 309 -2.96 10.35 6.10
N THR A 310 -2.31 9.48 5.32
CA THR A 310 -0.83 9.44 5.28
C THR A 310 -0.23 10.59 4.50
N HIS A 311 -0.97 11.29 3.64
CA HIS A 311 -0.48 12.49 2.95
C HIS A 311 -0.47 13.71 3.86
N ALA A 312 -1.33 13.74 4.88
CA ALA A 312 -1.50 14.88 5.76
C ALA A 312 -0.31 15.04 6.75
N PRO A 313 0.55 16.07 6.61
CA PRO A 313 1.69 16.27 7.50
C PRO A 313 1.30 16.57 8.95
N GLY A 314 0.07 17.05 9.18
CA GLY A 314 -0.51 17.24 10.51
C GLY A 314 -0.80 15.91 11.23
N VAL A 315 -0.99 14.81 10.49
CA VAL A 315 -1.11 13.46 11.06
C VAL A 315 0.27 12.94 11.42
N TYR A 316 1.21 12.94 10.46
CA TYR A 316 2.60 12.57 10.71
C TYR A 316 3.52 13.24 9.70
N ARG A 317 4.57 13.92 10.16
CA ARG A 317 5.53 14.63 9.29
C ARG A 317 6.77 13.77 8.98
N PRO A 318 7.25 13.74 7.72
CA PRO A 318 6.64 14.32 6.53
C PRO A 318 5.36 13.58 6.12
N GLY A 319 4.46 14.27 5.41
CA GLY A 319 3.40 13.60 4.66
C GLY A 319 4.01 12.67 3.61
N THR A 320 3.29 11.61 3.25
CA THR A 320 3.67 10.73 2.14
C THR A 320 3.34 11.36 0.79
N GLN A 321 3.89 10.74 -0.25
CA GLN A 321 3.78 11.08 -1.67
C GLN A 321 3.08 9.92 -2.40
N ASP A 322 2.81 10.10 -3.69
CA ASP A 322 2.23 9.09 -4.57
C ASP A 322 3.27 8.52 -5.55
N ASN A 323 4.27 7.83 -5.02
CA ASN A 323 5.38 7.28 -5.81
C ASN A 323 4.97 6.08 -6.68
N GLY A 324 3.85 5.42 -6.39
CA GLY A 324 3.30 4.34 -7.22
C GLY A 324 2.00 3.75 -6.68
N TYR A 325 1.03 3.55 -7.58
CA TYR A 325 -0.31 3.04 -7.27
C TYR A 325 -0.48 1.55 -7.59
N GLY A 326 -1.17 0.84 -6.72
CA GLY A 326 -1.41 -0.58 -6.83
C GLY A 326 -0.23 -1.42 -6.35
N TYR A 327 -0.50 -2.71 -6.12
CA TYR A 327 0.46 -3.64 -5.53
C TYR A 327 1.76 -3.74 -6.31
N SER A 328 1.69 -3.86 -7.64
CA SER A 328 2.88 -4.01 -8.49
C SER A 328 3.80 -2.79 -8.44
N ALA A 329 3.24 -1.58 -8.55
CA ALA A 329 4.03 -0.35 -8.50
C ALA A 329 4.58 -0.10 -7.10
N ALA A 330 3.74 -0.13 -6.05
CA ALA A 330 4.16 0.11 -4.67
C ALA A 330 5.25 -0.87 -4.22
N THR A 331 5.14 -2.15 -4.60
CA THR A 331 6.15 -3.18 -4.30
C THR A 331 7.29 -3.24 -5.33
N SER A 332 7.39 -2.32 -6.28
CA SER A 332 8.59 -2.17 -7.11
C SER A 332 9.50 -1.03 -6.65
N LEU A 333 8.99 -0.16 -5.77
CA LEU A 333 9.72 0.99 -5.23
C LEU A 333 10.94 0.59 -4.41
N SER A 334 11.88 1.53 -4.26
CA SER A 334 12.98 1.41 -3.29
C SER A 334 12.46 1.52 -1.85
N ALA A 335 13.27 1.13 -0.85
CA ALA A 335 12.87 1.24 0.56
C ALA A 335 12.52 2.68 0.97
N SER A 336 13.29 3.66 0.48
CA SER A 336 13.04 5.07 0.79
C SER A 336 11.77 5.59 0.12
N ALA A 337 11.53 5.22 -1.15
CA ALA A 337 10.31 5.61 -1.85
C ALA A 337 9.07 4.94 -1.27
N ALA A 338 9.15 3.66 -0.92
CA ALA A 338 8.06 2.93 -0.28
C ALA A 338 7.71 3.47 1.10
N LEU A 339 8.69 3.91 1.90
CA LEU A 339 8.47 4.58 3.18
C LEU A 339 7.73 5.92 3.01
N ASN A 340 7.90 6.57 1.86
CA ASN A 340 7.25 7.83 1.53
C ASN A 340 6.08 7.66 0.55
N ASN A 341 5.57 6.45 0.33
CA ASN A 341 4.47 6.18 -0.61
C ASN A 341 3.19 5.87 0.17
N ALA A 342 2.11 6.62 -0.03
CA ALA A 342 0.84 6.42 0.67
C ALA A 342 0.27 5.02 0.43
N ASP A 343 0.32 4.52 -0.80
CA ASP A 343 -0.27 3.23 -1.13
C ASP A 343 0.48 2.05 -0.50
N SER A 344 1.77 2.20 -0.20
CA SER A 344 2.52 1.19 0.55
C SER A 344 1.92 0.97 1.94
N TYR A 345 1.36 2.01 2.57
CA TYR A 345 0.67 1.91 3.86
C TYR A 345 -0.71 1.29 3.71
N ALA A 346 -1.49 1.72 2.70
CA ALA A 346 -2.82 1.18 2.42
C ALA A 346 -2.76 -0.32 2.10
N LEU A 347 -1.84 -0.73 1.23
CA LEU A 347 -1.58 -2.12 0.88
C LEU A 347 -1.05 -2.92 2.05
N TYR A 348 -0.14 -2.37 2.86
CA TYR A 348 0.35 -3.06 4.05
C TYR A 348 -0.77 -3.30 5.08
N ALA A 349 -1.66 -2.33 5.27
CA ALA A 349 -2.82 -2.46 6.16
C ALA A 349 -3.87 -3.44 5.61
N ASN A 350 -4.06 -3.48 4.29
CA ASN A 350 -4.90 -4.48 3.63
C ASN A 350 -4.29 -5.90 3.73
N GLY A 351 -3.05 -6.09 3.29
CA GLY A 351 -2.36 -7.37 3.29
C GLY A 351 -2.05 -7.91 4.69
N GLY A 352 -1.99 -7.02 5.68
CA GLY A 352 -1.87 -7.32 7.11
C GLY A 352 -3.19 -7.70 7.79
N LYS A 353 -4.33 -7.74 7.08
CA LYS A 353 -5.66 -8.16 7.60
C LYS A 353 -5.67 -9.56 8.25
N THR A 354 -4.56 -10.29 8.20
CA THR A 354 -4.44 -11.66 8.67
C THR A 354 -3.69 -11.85 10.00
N VAL A 355 -3.37 -10.79 10.74
CA VAL A 355 -2.95 -10.92 12.14
C VAL A 355 -4.08 -10.41 13.04
N GLY A 356 -4.86 -11.35 13.58
CA GLY A 356 -5.95 -11.09 14.52
C GLY A 356 -7.33 -11.51 13.99
N HIS A 357 -7.88 -12.56 14.58
CA HIS A 357 -9.25 -13.03 14.39
C HIS A 357 -10.27 -11.89 14.28
N ILE A 358 -10.87 -11.70 13.10
CA ILE A 358 -12.19 -11.07 13.03
C ILE A 358 -13.18 -12.14 13.46
N ARG A 359 -13.66 -12.07 14.71
CA ARG A 359 -14.95 -12.68 15.05
C ARG A 359 -16.02 -11.82 14.38
N TYR A 360 -16.45 -12.19 13.19
CA TYR A 360 -17.73 -11.71 12.68
C TYR A 360 -18.82 -12.25 13.61
N PRO A 361 -19.74 -11.42 14.15
CA PRO A 361 -20.97 -11.94 14.70
C PRO A 361 -21.75 -12.55 13.52
N VAL A 362 -21.79 -13.87 13.46
CA VAL A 362 -22.71 -14.57 12.58
C VAL A 362 -24.11 -14.24 13.10
N ASN A 363 -24.86 -13.43 12.36
CA ASN A 363 -26.30 -13.32 12.55
C ASN A 363 -26.89 -14.70 12.27
N ALA A 364 -27.09 -15.47 13.33
CA ALA A 364 -27.93 -16.64 13.27
C ALA A 364 -29.38 -16.14 13.25
N ASP A 365 -29.94 -16.05 12.04
CA ASP A 365 -31.37 -16.11 11.83
C ASP A 365 -31.94 -17.32 12.58
N ARG A 366 -32.66 -17.06 13.67
CA ARG A 366 -33.64 -17.99 14.20
C ARG A 366 -34.91 -17.24 14.59
N ASN A 367 -35.88 -17.38 13.69
CA ASN A 367 -37.31 -17.34 13.92
C ASN A 367 -37.70 -17.44 15.41
N VAL A 368 -38.19 -16.33 15.96
CA VAL A 368 -39.02 -16.38 17.17
C VAL A 368 -40.48 -16.43 16.72
N THR A 369 -40.98 -17.64 16.51
CA THR A 369 -42.42 -17.89 16.62
C THR A 369 -42.81 -17.77 18.09
N SER A 370 -43.65 -16.76 18.35
CA SER A 370 -44.36 -16.54 19.60
C SER A 370 -45.08 -17.81 20.07
N LEU A 371 -44.85 -18.23 21.31
CA LEU A 371 -45.79 -19.09 22.03
C LEU A 371 -45.86 -18.66 23.50
N THR A 372 -46.96 -17.99 23.82
CA THR A 372 -47.42 -17.66 25.17
C THR A 372 -47.97 -18.92 25.84
N ILE A 373 -47.42 -19.37 26.98
CA ILE A 373 -48.16 -20.15 27.98
C ILE A 373 -47.74 -19.76 29.42
N LEU A 374 -48.71 -19.08 30.05
CA LEU A 374 -49.14 -18.93 31.45
C LEU A 374 -48.38 -19.57 32.63
N ARG A 375 -48.37 -18.80 33.73
CA ARG A 375 -48.05 -19.13 35.13
C ARG A 375 -48.82 -20.33 35.68
N THR A 376 -48.19 -21.04 36.63
CA THR A 376 -48.82 -21.57 37.87
C THR A 376 -47.79 -21.74 38.99
N GLU A 377 -48.31 -21.85 40.22
CA GLU A 377 -47.77 -21.49 41.53
C GLU A 377 -46.86 -22.52 42.26
N SER A 378 -46.03 -21.97 43.16
CA SER A 378 -45.69 -22.37 44.54
C SER A 378 -45.96 -23.80 45.06
N TYR A 379 -44.92 -24.48 45.55
CA TYR A 379 -44.97 -25.29 46.78
C TYR A 379 -43.60 -25.43 47.49
N LYS A 380 -43.63 -25.54 48.83
CA LYS A 380 -42.52 -25.44 49.80
C LYS A 380 -41.92 -26.83 50.19
N PRO A 381 -40.85 -26.91 51.04
CA PRO A 381 -39.75 -27.87 50.93
C PRO A 381 -39.82 -29.08 51.88
N VAL A 382 -39.07 -30.15 51.59
CA VAL A 382 -38.65 -31.17 52.58
C VAL A 382 -37.22 -31.65 52.30
N THR A 383 -36.52 -31.87 53.42
CA THR A 383 -35.14 -32.27 53.72
C THR A 383 -34.66 -33.62 53.17
N GLY A 384 -33.36 -33.73 52.85
CA GLY A 384 -32.63 -35.00 52.75
C GLY A 384 -31.15 -34.80 52.38
N ARG A 385 -30.23 -35.27 53.23
CA ARG A 385 -28.77 -35.12 53.12
C ARG A 385 -28.11 -36.48 52.81
N ILE A 386 -26.90 -36.41 52.23
CA ILE A 386 -25.82 -37.43 52.05
C ILE A 386 -26.13 -38.51 50.97
N THR A 387 -25.29 -38.87 49.99
CA THR A 387 -23.82 -39.00 49.84
C THR A 387 -23.36 -38.76 48.39
N GLY A 388 -22.10 -38.36 48.22
CA GLY A 388 -21.49 -37.93 46.96
C GLY A 388 -21.32 -39.03 45.91
N SER A 389 -21.46 -38.62 44.65
CA SER A 389 -21.13 -39.39 43.45
C SER A 389 -20.54 -38.48 42.37
N GLY A 390 -19.57 -39.01 41.62
CA GLY A 390 -19.26 -38.59 40.25
C GLY A 390 -18.38 -37.36 40.08
N ALA A 391 -17.06 -37.56 40.09
CA ALA A 391 -16.17 -36.71 39.32
C ALA A 391 -16.58 -36.79 37.84
N SER A 392 -17.00 -35.66 37.26
CA SER A 392 -17.18 -35.52 35.81
C SER A 392 -15.95 -34.82 35.27
N ASP A 393 -15.18 -35.54 34.47
CA ASP A 393 -14.03 -35.03 33.73
C ASP A 393 -14.49 -33.98 32.73
N PHE A 394 -14.15 -32.72 32.99
CA PHE A 394 -14.19 -31.66 31.97
C PHE A 394 -13.03 -31.89 31.00
N PHE A 395 -13.33 -32.46 29.83
CA PHE A 395 -12.42 -32.39 28.69
C PHE A 395 -12.35 -30.93 28.21
N HIS A 396 -11.29 -30.23 28.60
CA HIS A 396 -10.86 -29.03 27.88
C HIS A 396 -10.38 -29.45 26.49
N HIS A 397 -11.17 -29.13 25.45
CA HIS A 397 -10.65 -29.10 24.10
C HIS A 397 -9.49 -28.10 24.04
N PRO A 398 -8.31 -28.46 23.50
CA PRO A 398 -7.26 -27.49 23.26
C PRO A 398 -7.77 -26.43 22.28
N PRO A 399 -7.36 -25.16 22.41
CA PRO A 399 -7.66 -24.15 21.41
C PRO A 399 -7.18 -24.64 20.04
N ALA A 400 -8.00 -24.43 19.01
CA ALA A 400 -7.62 -24.72 17.64
C ALA A 400 -6.30 -23.99 17.31
N PRO A 401 -5.40 -24.60 16.52
CA PRO A 401 -4.14 -23.96 16.14
C PRO A 401 -4.42 -22.63 15.45
N ASN A 402 -3.62 -21.61 15.77
CA ASN A 402 -3.64 -20.33 15.07
C ASN A 402 -3.41 -20.58 13.57
N VAL A 403 -4.39 -20.22 12.75
CA VAL A 403 -4.24 -20.20 11.29
C VAL A 403 -3.89 -18.77 10.91
N THR A 404 -2.65 -18.56 10.50
CA THR A 404 -2.23 -17.29 9.93
C THR A 404 -2.58 -17.36 8.45
N GLU A 405 -3.59 -16.59 8.05
CA GLU A 405 -3.80 -16.30 6.64
C GLU A 405 -2.70 -15.34 6.19
N HIS A 406 -2.32 -15.32 4.91
CA HIS A 406 -1.40 -14.34 4.37
C HIS A 406 -1.83 -14.01 2.97
N CYS A 407 -1.84 -12.71 2.64
CA CYS A 407 -1.90 -12.31 1.24
C CYS A 407 -0.59 -12.71 0.57
N SER A 408 -0.66 -13.66 -0.36
CA SER A 408 0.47 -14.05 -1.19
C SER A 408 0.78 -12.97 -2.23
N GLU A 409 1.96 -13.06 -2.83
CA GLU A 409 2.38 -12.15 -3.91
C GLU A 409 1.42 -12.17 -5.11
N ASN A 410 0.71 -13.28 -5.31
CA ASN A 410 -0.29 -13.44 -6.38
C ASN A 410 -1.71 -13.02 -5.98
N GLY A 411 -1.87 -12.27 -4.88
CA GLY A 411 -3.16 -11.75 -4.42
C GLY A 411 -4.12 -12.81 -3.87
N ARG A 412 -3.66 -14.03 -3.56
CA ARG A 412 -4.48 -15.07 -2.93
C ARG A 412 -4.29 -15.06 -1.42
N VAL A 413 -5.35 -15.37 -0.69
CA VAL A 413 -5.28 -15.65 0.75
C VAL A 413 -4.76 -17.09 0.92
N GLU A 414 -3.57 -17.24 1.49
CA GLU A 414 -2.99 -18.54 1.84
C GLU A 414 -3.04 -18.77 3.35
N SER A 415 -3.62 -19.89 3.79
CA SER A 415 -3.58 -20.32 5.19
C SER A 415 -2.35 -21.19 5.44
N ARG A 416 -1.48 -20.82 6.39
CA ARG A 416 -0.40 -21.71 6.89
C ARG A 416 -0.59 -22.05 8.37
N PRO A 417 -0.49 -23.33 8.77
CA PRO A 417 -0.46 -23.70 10.18
C PRO A 417 0.87 -23.26 10.81
N ASP A 418 0.79 -22.58 11.97
CA ASP A 418 1.95 -22.05 12.67
C ASP A 418 2.81 -23.19 13.25
N SER A 419 4.05 -23.34 12.78
CA SER A 419 5.01 -24.30 13.32
C SER A 419 5.67 -23.72 14.57
N GLY A 420 4.93 -23.70 15.68
CA GLY A 420 5.45 -23.27 16.98
C GLY A 420 6.63 -24.12 17.44
N ARG A 421 7.76 -23.48 17.74
CA ARG A 421 8.91 -24.05 18.46
C ARG A 421 8.44 -24.59 19.81
N ILE A 422 8.58 -25.89 20.04
CA ILE A 422 8.49 -26.48 21.38
C ILE A 422 9.71 -25.99 22.18
N VAL A 423 9.48 -25.08 23.13
CA VAL A 423 10.46 -24.75 24.16
C VAL A 423 10.42 -25.88 25.19
N SER A 424 11.49 -26.66 25.29
CA SER A 424 11.63 -27.68 26.34
C SER A 424 11.77 -26.99 27.70
N SER A 425 10.76 -27.09 28.55
CA SER A 425 10.89 -26.73 29.97
C SER A 425 11.62 -27.84 30.70
N SER A 426 12.77 -27.52 31.27
CA SER A 426 13.52 -28.35 32.21
C SER A 426 12.67 -28.61 33.45
N ALA A 427 12.23 -29.84 33.66
CA ALA A 427 11.67 -30.29 34.95
C ALA A 427 12.76 -31.03 35.73
N GLN A 428 13.08 -30.51 36.92
CA GLN A 428 14.00 -31.10 37.87
C GLN A 428 13.50 -32.47 38.34
N VAL A 429 14.40 -33.45 38.33
CA VAL A 429 14.20 -34.80 38.84
C VAL A 429 14.33 -34.75 40.37
N PHE A 430 13.25 -35.08 41.08
CA PHE A 430 13.31 -35.55 42.46
C PHE A 430 13.35 -37.07 42.44
N GLU A 431 14.48 -37.66 42.83
CA GLU A 431 14.57 -39.09 43.12
C GLU A 431 14.07 -39.38 44.54
N SER A 432 13.22 -40.40 44.69
CA SER A 432 13.29 -41.29 45.85
C SER A 432 12.71 -42.67 45.51
N PRO A 433 13.27 -43.77 46.05
CA PRO A 433 13.07 -45.12 45.53
C PRO A 433 12.12 -45.95 46.39
N ASN A 434 11.25 -46.76 45.78
CA ASN A 434 10.99 -48.09 46.33
C ASN A 434 10.33 -49.08 45.36
N SER A 435 10.89 -50.29 45.43
CA SER A 435 10.56 -51.59 44.85
C SER A 435 9.10 -51.88 44.41
N SER A 436 8.92 -52.58 43.27
CA SER A 436 8.80 -54.06 43.21
C SER A 436 8.20 -54.61 41.87
N SER A 437 9.03 -55.38 41.13
CA SER A 437 8.67 -56.54 40.26
C SER A 437 7.93 -56.35 38.90
N PRO A 438 7.87 -57.35 37.99
CA PRO A 438 8.73 -57.43 36.80
C PRO A 438 7.94 -57.55 35.47
N PHE A 439 8.58 -57.32 34.32
CA PHE A 439 8.42 -58.08 33.04
C PHE A 439 9.01 -57.27 31.88
N LEU A 440 10.29 -57.53 31.58
CA LEU A 440 10.95 -57.11 30.35
C LEU A 440 11.68 -58.32 29.78
N ARG A 441 11.32 -58.73 28.56
CA ARG A 441 12.27 -58.96 27.45
C ARG A 441 11.58 -59.35 26.12
N ARG A 442 11.93 -58.56 25.08
CA ARG A 442 12.07 -58.90 23.62
C ARG A 442 10.76 -59.10 22.81
N MET A 443 10.59 -58.65 21.56
CA MET A 443 11.49 -58.34 20.43
C MET A 443 10.98 -57.24 19.46
N LYS A 444 11.94 -56.73 18.68
CA LYS A 444 11.95 -55.85 17.48
C LYS A 444 11.01 -56.24 16.32
N ARG A 445 10.49 -55.22 15.59
CA ARG A 445 10.71 -54.84 14.16
C ARG A 445 9.45 -54.20 13.55
N LEU A 446 9.56 -52.97 13.01
CA LEU A 446 9.27 -52.62 11.61
C LEU A 446 9.61 -51.14 11.34
N ARG A 447 10.36 -50.88 10.26
CA ARG A 447 10.56 -49.57 9.60
C ARG A 447 10.08 -49.76 8.15
N VAL A 448 9.35 -48.78 7.60
CA VAL A 448 9.24 -48.58 6.15
C VAL A 448 9.35 -47.08 5.87
N ALA A 449 10.18 -46.74 4.88
CA ALA A 449 10.37 -45.43 4.28
C ALA A 449 10.04 -45.56 2.79
N LEU A 450 9.54 -44.50 2.14
CA LEU A 450 9.66 -44.37 0.68
C LEU A 450 9.64 -42.90 0.23
N SER A 451 10.70 -42.53 -0.51
CA SER A 451 10.90 -41.28 -1.23
C SER A 451 10.15 -41.26 -2.57
N TYR A 452 9.83 -40.06 -3.08
CA TYR A 452 9.41 -39.83 -4.46
C TYR A 452 10.49 -39.10 -5.27
N ARG A 453 10.74 -39.57 -6.49
CA ARG A 453 11.63 -38.99 -7.51
C ARG A 453 10.83 -38.87 -8.81
N MET A 454 10.87 -37.71 -9.46
CA MET A 454 10.23 -37.45 -10.76
C MET A 454 11.14 -37.86 -11.92
N THR A 455 10.57 -38.45 -12.97
CA THR A 455 11.07 -38.39 -14.37
C THR A 455 9.97 -38.74 -15.37
N GLY A 456 9.80 -37.92 -16.42
CA GLY A 456 9.52 -38.39 -17.80
C GLY A 456 8.10 -38.32 -18.36
N ALA A 457 7.88 -37.41 -19.34
CA ALA A 457 6.86 -37.52 -20.42
C ALA A 457 7.47 -38.28 -21.63
N PRO A 458 6.84 -38.43 -22.84
CA PRO A 458 5.46 -38.19 -23.30
C PRO A 458 4.86 -39.37 -24.14
N GLY A 459 3.58 -39.32 -24.57
CA GLY A 459 3.05 -40.24 -25.61
C GLY A 459 1.54 -40.25 -25.84
N PHE A 460 1.14 -40.01 -27.09
CA PHE A 460 -0.20 -40.04 -27.70
C PHE A 460 -0.99 -41.35 -27.53
N PHE A 461 -2.33 -41.32 -27.54
CA PHE A 461 -3.19 -42.04 -28.50
C PHE A 461 -4.69 -41.68 -28.37
N TYR A 462 -5.35 -41.71 -29.54
CA TYR A 462 -6.74 -41.37 -29.89
C TYR A 462 -7.87 -42.07 -29.12
N LYS A 463 -9.02 -41.39 -28.96
CA LYS A 463 -10.33 -41.93 -29.35
C LYS A 463 -11.40 -40.82 -29.53
N THR A 464 -11.93 -40.77 -30.75
CA THR A 464 -13.10 -40.04 -31.24
C THR A 464 -14.42 -40.55 -30.64
N TYR A 465 -15.41 -39.66 -30.44
CA TYR A 465 -16.82 -39.92 -30.79
C TYR A 465 -17.54 -38.63 -31.23
N LYS A 466 -18.42 -38.79 -32.21
CA LYS A 466 -19.08 -37.80 -33.07
C LYS A 466 -20.29 -37.10 -32.44
N LYS A 467 -20.46 -35.83 -32.86
CA LYS A 467 -21.65 -35.00 -33.12
C LYS A 467 -23.05 -35.58 -32.87
N ALA A 468 -23.94 -34.74 -32.32
CA ALA A 468 -25.18 -34.30 -32.97
C ALA A 468 -25.66 -32.95 -32.41
N TYR A 469 -25.88 -31.99 -33.31
CA TYR A 469 -26.68 -30.76 -33.10
C TYR A 469 -28.13 -31.10 -33.40
N LEU A 470 -29.08 -30.41 -32.75
CA LEU A 470 -30.38 -30.05 -33.33
C LEU A 470 -30.95 -28.83 -32.55
N VAL A 471 -31.22 -27.77 -33.31
CA VAL A 471 -32.04 -26.58 -32.98
C VAL A 471 -33.09 -26.56 -34.12
N PRO A 472 -34.37 -26.27 -33.85
CA PRO A 472 -34.84 -24.88 -33.71
C PRO A 472 -35.15 -24.44 -32.28
#